data_AF-A0AAJ1UVE8-F1
#
_entry.id   AF-A0AAJ1UVE8-F1
#
_cell.length_a   1.000
_cell.length_b   1.000
_cell.length_c   1.000
_cell.angle_alpha   90.00
_cell.angle_beta   90.00
_cell.angle_gamma   90.00
#
_symmetry.space_group_name_H-M   'P 1'
#
loop_
_entity.id
_entity.type
_entity.pdbx_description
1 polymer ?
#
loop_
_entity_poly.entity_id
_entity_poly.type
_entity_poly.pdbx_seq_one_letter_code
_entity_poly.pdbx_strand_id
1 'polypeptide(L)'
;MTFLDDIKSAVIAEWHNHKILPSLTAAQAILESGWGKYAPHNALFGIKADSSWSGKSFDTKTQEEYQPGVVTDLVDRFRAYDSWDESILDHGQFLVDNPRYHAVIGETDYKKACHAIKAAGYATASDYAELLIQLIEENNLQKWDKEALKTNKEVTMTTANEIVQYCVDLANSGMGVDKDGCFGTQCADLPCFIVKNWFGIDLWGNAIDLLNSAAAQGLEVIYNAPGVNPKASDLFVMEVAGSPYGHTGAVIEDSDGYTIKTVEQNIDGNWDSLQVGGPARFNTRDFTGVVGWIRLPVDHTNQTVDTAPQTSDTIVETPKSGTFTLDVAEINIRRWPSLASEVVGSYKQGDTVSFDSEGYANGYYWISYVGGSGMRNYLAIGQTDKDGNRISLWGKLN
;
A
#
# COMPACT_ATOMS: atom_id res chain seq x y z
N MET A 1 2.38 8.91 -19.98
CA MET A 1 1.49 8.95 -18.81
C MET A 1 0.51 10.10 -19.02
N THR A 2 -0.75 9.90 -18.68
CA THR A 2 -1.78 10.95 -18.78
C THR A 2 -1.89 11.67 -17.43
N PHE A 3 -2.30 12.95 -17.43
CA PHE A 3 -2.47 13.75 -16.21
C PHE A 3 -3.28 13.03 -15.11
N LEU A 4 -4.32 12.29 -15.50
CA LEU A 4 -5.15 11.52 -14.57
C LEU A 4 -4.41 10.34 -13.96
N ASP A 5 -3.52 9.67 -14.71
CA ASP A 5 -2.71 8.58 -14.17
C ASP A 5 -1.76 9.10 -13.07
N ASP A 6 -1.22 10.30 -13.26
CA ASP A 6 -0.25 10.92 -12.35
C ASP A 6 -0.87 11.33 -11.01
N ILE A 7 -2.15 11.71 -10.99
CA ILE A 7 -2.82 12.19 -9.76
C ILE A 7 -3.69 11.13 -9.07
N LYS A 8 -4.03 10.02 -9.75
CA LYS A 8 -5.05 9.07 -9.29
C LYS A 8 -4.80 8.57 -7.86
N SER A 9 -3.57 8.17 -7.55
CA SER A 9 -3.22 7.60 -6.24
C SER A 9 -3.45 8.60 -5.10
N ALA A 10 -2.99 9.85 -5.27
CA ALA A 10 -3.15 10.90 -4.28
C ALA A 10 -4.62 11.31 -4.11
N VAL A 11 -5.36 11.40 -5.21
CA VAL A 11 -6.81 11.71 -5.20
C VAL A 11 -7.62 10.63 -4.48
N ILE A 12 -7.30 9.35 -4.66
CA ILE A 12 -7.95 8.26 -3.89
C ILE A 12 -7.59 8.35 -2.41
N ALA A 13 -6.33 8.61 -2.08
CA ALA A 13 -5.88 8.75 -0.69
C ALA A 13 -6.60 9.90 0.06
N GLU A 14 -6.93 10.99 -0.63
CA GLU A 14 -7.65 12.14 -0.06
C GLU A 14 -9.02 11.77 0.52
N TRP A 15 -9.76 10.83 -0.10
CA TRP A 15 -11.01 10.31 0.49
C TRP A 15 -10.77 9.65 1.86
N HIS A 16 -9.65 8.95 2.02
CA HIS A 16 -9.33 8.28 3.28
C HIS A 16 -8.91 9.28 4.35
N ASN A 17 -8.15 10.32 3.97
CA ASN A 17 -7.63 11.34 4.89
C ASN A 17 -8.68 12.39 5.29
N HIS A 18 -9.45 12.88 4.31
CA HIS A 18 -10.28 14.08 4.45
C HIS A 18 -11.74 13.89 4.06
N LYS A 19 -12.11 12.69 3.58
CA LYS A 19 -13.48 12.36 3.13
C LYS A 19 -13.98 13.26 2.00
N ILE A 20 -13.07 13.71 1.13
CA ILE A 20 -13.43 14.43 -0.11
C ILE A 20 -13.51 13.41 -1.24
N LEU A 21 -14.57 13.51 -2.05
CA LEU A 21 -14.88 12.51 -3.06
C LEU A 21 -13.83 12.54 -4.21
N PRO A 22 -13.20 11.42 -4.58
CA PRO A 22 -12.13 11.39 -5.58
C PRO A 22 -12.51 12.04 -6.92
N SER A 23 -13.72 11.78 -7.40
CA SER A 23 -14.22 12.35 -8.66
C SER A 23 -14.31 13.87 -8.61
N LEU A 24 -14.75 14.43 -7.47
CA LEU A 24 -14.82 15.87 -7.28
C LEU A 24 -13.41 16.48 -7.35
N THR A 25 -12.47 15.91 -6.60
CA THR A 25 -11.08 16.41 -6.55
C THR A 25 -10.41 16.32 -7.91
N ALA A 26 -10.53 15.19 -8.62
CA ALA A 26 -9.97 15.07 -9.96
C ALA A 26 -10.61 16.04 -10.97
N ALA A 27 -11.93 16.27 -10.89
CA ALA A 27 -12.61 17.22 -11.76
C ALA A 27 -12.18 18.67 -11.48
N GLN A 28 -12.02 19.06 -10.21
CA GLN A 28 -11.46 20.36 -9.85
C GLN A 28 -10.02 20.49 -10.34
N ALA A 29 -9.18 19.47 -10.14
CA ALA A 29 -7.81 19.48 -10.65
C ALA A 29 -7.77 19.65 -12.19
N ILE A 30 -8.64 18.96 -12.93
CA ILE A 30 -8.75 19.14 -14.39
C ILE A 30 -9.12 20.59 -14.73
N LEU A 31 -10.17 21.11 -14.11
CA LEU A 31 -10.76 22.40 -14.46
C LEU A 31 -9.81 23.56 -14.12
N GLU A 32 -9.31 23.58 -12.89
CA GLU A 32 -8.51 24.67 -12.33
C GLU A 32 -7.11 24.74 -12.96
N SER A 33 -6.53 23.60 -13.32
CA SER A 33 -5.18 23.54 -13.91
C SER A 33 -5.15 23.38 -15.43
N GLY A 34 -6.32 23.22 -16.07
CA GLY A 34 -6.41 22.88 -17.49
C GLY A 34 -5.64 21.60 -17.82
N TRP A 35 -5.97 20.50 -17.13
CA TRP A 35 -5.29 19.20 -17.26
C TRP A 35 -3.79 19.23 -16.90
N GLY A 36 -3.43 19.98 -15.86
CA GLY A 36 -2.05 20.15 -15.39
C GLY A 36 -1.21 21.11 -16.24
N LYS A 37 -1.72 21.59 -17.37
CA LYS A 37 -0.99 22.48 -18.28
C LYS A 37 -0.71 23.86 -17.67
N TYR A 38 -1.57 24.31 -16.77
CA TYR A 38 -1.52 25.61 -16.12
C TYR A 38 -1.54 25.46 -14.60
N ALA A 39 -0.57 24.71 -14.06
CA ALA A 39 -0.35 24.52 -12.62
C ALA A 39 1.00 25.13 -12.17
N PRO A 40 1.17 26.47 -12.21
CA PRO A 40 2.40 27.10 -11.76
C PRO A 40 2.71 26.72 -10.31
N HIS A 41 3.97 26.39 -10.02
CA HIS A 41 4.40 25.93 -8.70
C HIS A 41 3.58 24.75 -8.16
N ASN A 42 3.19 23.83 -9.05
CA ASN A 42 2.39 22.64 -8.77
C ASN A 42 0.99 22.93 -8.18
N ALA A 43 0.51 24.17 -8.24
CA ALA A 43 -0.79 24.55 -7.68
C ALA A 43 -1.93 24.12 -8.61
N LEU A 44 -2.50 22.94 -8.34
CA LEU A 44 -3.56 22.35 -9.17
C LEU A 44 -4.92 23.01 -8.99
N PHE A 45 -5.20 23.58 -7.82
CA PHE A 45 -6.56 23.93 -7.39
C PHE A 45 -6.82 25.44 -7.22
N GLY A 46 -5.84 26.29 -7.54
CA GLY A 46 -5.99 27.75 -7.42
C GLY A 46 -6.28 28.25 -6.00
N ILE A 47 -5.78 27.57 -4.96
CA ILE A 47 -6.05 27.97 -3.57
C ILE A 47 -5.22 29.22 -3.21
N LYS A 48 -5.92 30.26 -2.75
CA LYS A 48 -5.29 31.51 -2.33
C LYS A 48 -4.52 31.33 -1.01
N ALA A 49 -3.39 32.01 -0.91
CA ALA A 49 -2.56 32.06 0.28
C ALA A 49 -2.98 33.26 1.14
N ASP A 50 -4.06 33.09 1.90
CA ASP A 50 -4.55 34.10 2.85
C ASP A 50 -3.57 34.33 4.03
N SER A 51 -3.97 35.15 5.00
CA SER A 51 -3.15 35.51 6.16
C SER A 51 -2.82 34.34 7.10
N SER A 52 -3.59 33.24 7.04
CA SER A 52 -3.34 32.02 7.82
C SER A 52 -2.30 31.11 7.15
N TRP A 53 -2.03 31.30 5.86
CA TRP A 53 -1.06 30.49 5.14
C TRP A 53 0.39 30.90 5.44
N SER A 54 1.15 29.97 6.03
CA SER A 54 2.58 30.12 6.32
C SER A 54 3.50 29.36 5.35
N GLY A 55 2.94 28.61 4.40
CA GLY A 55 3.69 27.84 3.41
C GLY A 55 4.23 28.68 2.25
N LYS A 56 4.81 28.00 1.24
CA LYS A 56 5.28 28.64 0.01
C LYS A 56 4.10 29.31 -0.71
N SER A 57 4.36 30.44 -1.36
CA SER A 57 3.34 31.17 -2.13
C SER A 57 3.95 31.87 -3.32
N PHE A 58 3.12 32.20 -4.30
CA PHE A 58 3.51 32.99 -5.46
C PHE A 58 2.38 33.95 -5.86
N ASP A 59 2.75 35.08 -6.46
CA ASP A 59 1.80 36.07 -6.96
C ASP A 59 1.58 35.83 -8.46
N THR A 60 0.33 35.83 -8.91
CA THR A 60 0.01 35.75 -10.35
C THR A 60 -1.24 36.55 -10.69
N LYS A 61 -1.41 36.84 -11.99
CA LYS A 61 -2.64 37.45 -12.48
C LYS A 61 -3.77 36.43 -12.45
N THR A 62 -4.94 36.85 -11.98
CA THR A 62 -6.17 36.06 -11.96
C THR A 62 -7.36 36.94 -12.34
N GLN A 63 -8.52 36.30 -12.52
CA GLN A 63 -9.76 36.91 -12.97
C GLN A 63 -10.86 36.61 -11.96
N GLU A 64 -11.61 37.64 -11.54
CA GLU A 64 -12.78 37.48 -10.67
C GLU A 64 -14.05 38.06 -11.31
N GLU A 65 -15.17 37.39 -11.09
CA GLU A 65 -16.49 37.81 -11.56
C GLU A 65 -17.34 38.26 -10.37
N TYR A 66 -17.33 39.56 -10.09
CA TYR A 66 -18.15 40.15 -9.02
C TYR A 66 -19.61 40.37 -9.44
N GLN A 67 -19.88 40.41 -10.76
CA GLN A 67 -21.21 40.54 -11.36
C GLN A 67 -21.31 39.60 -12.56
N PRO A 68 -22.45 38.91 -12.77
CA PRO A 68 -22.62 38.01 -13.91
C PRO A 68 -22.26 38.69 -15.25
N GLY A 69 -21.28 38.14 -15.96
CA GLY A 69 -20.77 38.61 -17.25
C GLY A 69 -19.64 39.65 -17.18
N VAL A 70 -19.18 40.08 -16.00
CA VAL A 70 -18.12 41.10 -15.86
C VAL A 70 -16.91 40.52 -15.12
N VAL A 71 -15.83 40.30 -15.85
CA VAL A 71 -14.55 39.78 -15.33
C VAL A 71 -13.61 40.94 -14.99
N THR A 72 -12.99 40.90 -13.81
CA THR A 72 -11.99 41.88 -13.34
C THR A 72 -10.63 41.19 -13.24
N ASP A 73 -9.61 41.71 -13.94
CA ASP A 73 -8.23 41.25 -13.80
C ASP A 73 -7.60 41.83 -12.53
N LEU A 74 -6.98 40.98 -11.71
CA LEU A 74 -6.23 41.38 -10.52
C LEU A 74 -4.95 40.54 -10.37
N VAL A 75 -4.07 40.94 -9.45
CA VAL A 75 -2.95 40.11 -8.98
C VAL A 75 -3.33 39.59 -7.61
N ASP A 76 -3.21 38.29 -7.42
CA ASP A 76 -3.50 37.64 -6.13
C ASP A 76 -2.39 36.64 -5.77
N ARG A 77 -2.34 36.27 -4.50
CA ARG A 77 -1.34 35.37 -3.91
C ARG A 77 -1.92 33.98 -3.76
N PHE A 78 -1.25 32.99 -4.35
CA PHE A 78 -1.66 31.59 -4.32
C PHE A 78 -0.65 30.72 -3.58
N ARG A 79 -1.12 29.62 -3.01
CA ARG A 79 -0.28 28.61 -2.35
C ARG A 79 0.58 27.88 -3.39
N ALA A 80 1.83 27.57 -3.05
CA ALA A 80 2.79 26.84 -3.89
C ALA A 80 3.21 25.53 -3.20
N TYR A 81 3.54 24.51 -4.01
CA TYR A 81 3.83 23.17 -3.54
C TYR A 81 5.05 22.57 -4.24
N ASP A 82 5.69 21.58 -3.61
CA ASP A 82 6.84 20.89 -4.21
C ASP A 82 6.39 19.77 -5.17
N SER A 83 5.15 19.28 -5.04
CA SER A 83 4.55 18.28 -5.93
C SER A 83 3.03 18.45 -6.08
N TRP A 84 2.44 17.76 -7.06
CA TRP A 84 0.98 17.67 -7.21
C TRP A 84 0.33 16.93 -6.04
N ASP A 85 0.99 15.92 -5.47
CA ASP A 85 0.50 15.20 -4.29
C ASP A 85 0.34 16.12 -3.08
N GLU A 86 1.30 17.04 -2.85
CA GLU A 86 1.18 18.06 -1.80
C GLU A 86 0.04 19.04 -2.08
N SER A 87 -0.17 19.41 -3.35
CA SER A 87 -1.30 20.27 -3.74
C SER A 87 -2.65 19.59 -3.50
N ILE A 88 -2.75 18.27 -3.71
CA ILE A 88 -3.97 17.47 -3.46
C ILE A 88 -4.20 17.32 -1.96
N LEU A 89 -3.15 17.05 -1.19
CA LEU A 89 -3.24 16.95 0.26
C LEU A 89 -3.70 18.27 0.91
N ASP A 90 -3.15 19.41 0.47
CA ASP A 90 -3.55 20.73 0.97
C ASP A 90 -4.97 21.11 0.53
N HIS A 91 -5.43 20.66 -0.64
CA HIS A 91 -6.81 20.85 -1.08
C HIS A 91 -7.80 20.18 -0.11
N GLY A 92 -7.60 18.90 0.20
CA GLY A 92 -8.42 18.20 1.18
C GLY A 92 -8.39 18.87 2.56
N GLN A 93 -7.21 19.28 3.02
CA GLN A 93 -7.06 19.99 4.28
C GLN A 93 -7.75 21.35 4.29
N PHE A 94 -7.64 22.14 3.21
CA PHE A 94 -8.29 23.43 3.07
C PHE A 94 -9.82 23.32 3.13
N LEU A 95 -10.40 22.28 2.52
CA LEU A 95 -11.84 22.02 2.61
C LEU A 95 -12.26 21.62 4.04
N VAL A 96 -11.45 20.82 4.72
CA VAL A 96 -11.71 20.38 6.11
C VAL A 96 -11.60 21.54 7.10
N ASP A 97 -10.58 22.39 6.96
CA ASP A 97 -10.29 23.49 7.88
C ASP A 97 -11.28 24.65 7.76
N ASN A 98 -11.97 24.77 6.62
CA ASN A 98 -12.90 25.86 6.37
C ASN A 98 -14.36 25.39 6.49
N PRO A 99 -15.07 25.74 7.58
CA PRO A 99 -16.39 25.20 7.90
C PRO A 99 -17.47 25.40 6.82
N ARG A 100 -17.28 26.36 5.90
CA ARG A 100 -18.22 26.58 4.79
C ARG A 100 -18.34 25.37 3.85
N TYR A 101 -17.32 24.50 3.80
CA TYR A 101 -17.31 23.30 2.96
C TYR A 101 -17.81 22.03 3.65
N HIS A 102 -18.34 22.10 4.87
CA HIS A 102 -18.72 20.89 5.62
C HIS A 102 -19.66 19.96 4.84
N ALA A 103 -20.52 20.51 3.97
CA ALA A 103 -21.49 19.75 3.19
C ALA A 103 -20.85 18.91 2.07
N VAL A 104 -19.57 19.17 1.74
CA VAL A 104 -18.77 18.37 0.80
C VAL A 104 -18.14 17.17 1.51
N ILE A 105 -17.78 17.33 2.79
CA ILE A 105 -17.05 16.33 3.57
C ILE A 105 -17.95 15.11 3.82
N GLY A 106 -17.55 13.96 3.29
CA GLY A 106 -18.24 12.68 3.41
C GLY A 106 -19.44 12.50 2.48
N GLU A 107 -19.74 13.45 1.60
CA GLU A 107 -20.76 13.27 0.57
C GLU A 107 -20.30 12.22 -0.46
N THR A 108 -21.19 11.28 -0.78
CA THR A 108 -20.89 10.13 -1.65
C THR A 108 -21.60 10.20 -2.99
N ASP A 109 -22.48 11.18 -3.17
CA ASP A 109 -23.08 11.54 -4.44
C ASP A 109 -22.33 12.72 -5.06
N TYR A 110 -21.55 12.44 -6.11
CA TYR A 110 -20.72 13.47 -6.76
C TYR A 110 -21.53 14.67 -7.25
N LYS A 111 -22.80 14.51 -7.66
CA LYS A 111 -23.62 15.64 -8.11
C LYS A 111 -23.93 16.56 -6.94
N LYS A 112 -24.27 15.99 -5.78
CA LYS A 112 -24.46 16.76 -4.55
C LYS A 112 -23.17 17.43 -4.10
N ALA A 113 -22.04 16.73 -4.18
CA ALA A 113 -20.73 17.28 -3.82
C ALA A 113 -20.35 18.49 -4.70
N CYS A 114 -20.55 18.40 -6.03
CA CYS A 114 -20.33 19.51 -6.97
C CYS A 114 -21.23 20.72 -6.69
N HIS A 115 -22.51 20.50 -6.37
CA HIS A 115 -23.40 21.60 -5.98
C HIS A 115 -23.03 22.19 -4.62
N ALA A 116 -22.65 21.35 -3.65
CA ALA A 116 -22.27 21.78 -2.31
C ALA A 116 -21.00 22.65 -2.33
N ILE A 117 -19.96 22.25 -3.07
CA ILE A 117 -18.73 23.04 -3.16
C ILE A 117 -18.94 24.38 -3.86
N LYS A 118 -19.82 24.42 -4.87
CA LYS A 118 -20.24 25.67 -5.51
C LYS A 118 -21.02 26.55 -4.54
N ALA A 119 -22.00 25.99 -3.83
CA ALA A 119 -22.80 26.73 -2.84
C ALA A 119 -21.94 27.29 -1.69
N ALA A 120 -20.86 26.59 -1.32
CA ALA A 120 -19.86 27.03 -0.36
C ALA A 120 -18.95 28.17 -0.86
N GLY A 121 -19.04 28.52 -2.15
CA GLY A 121 -18.32 29.65 -2.74
C GLY A 121 -16.87 29.33 -3.14
N TYR A 122 -16.59 28.10 -3.60
CA TYR A 122 -15.28 27.76 -4.15
C TYR A 122 -14.94 28.59 -5.40
N ALA A 123 -15.91 28.75 -6.30
CA ALA A 123 -15.79 29.54 -7.52
C ALA A 123 -16.99 30.47 -7.74
N THR A 124 -16.79 31.61 -8.41
CA THR A 124 -17.85 32.58 -8.73
C THR A 124 -18.68 32.18 -9.95
N ALA A 125 -18.09 31.48 -10.93
CA ALA A 125 -18.72 31.05 -12.18
C ALA A 125 -20.05 30.30 -11.96
N SER A 126 -21.12 30.74 -12.61
CA SER A 126 -22.48 30.22 -12.35
C SER A 126 -22.67 28.75 -12.73
N ASP A 127 -21.91 28.26 -13.70
CA ASP A 127 -21.97 26.91 -14.28
C ASP A 127 -20.95 25.93 -13.68
N TYR A 128 -20.18 26.35 -12.67
CA TYR A 128 -19.08 25.56 -12.08
C TYR A 128 -19.48 24.14 -11.69
N ALA A 129 -20.63 23.97 -11.01
CA ALA A 129 -21.08 22.64 -10.59
C ALA A 129 -21.37 21.72 -11.78
N GLU A 130 -21.98 22.25 -12.85
CA GLU A 130 -22.30 21.49 -14.06
C GLU A 130 -21.05 21.12 -14.85
N LEU A 131 -20.06 22.03 -14.92
CA LEU A 131 -18.77 21.75 -15.53
C LEU A 131 -18.04 20.61 -14.82
N LEU A 132 -18.04 20.60 -13.48
CA LEU A 132 -17.46 19.49 -12.70
C LEU A 132 -18.18 18.17 -12.98
N ILE A 133 -19.52 18.17 -12.96
CA ILE A 133 -20.33 16.97 -13.27
C ILE A 133 -20.00 16.44 -14.67
N GLN A 134 -19.91 17.33 -15.67
CA GLN A 134 -19.55 16.95 -17.04
C GLN A 134 -18.16 16.30 -17.09
N LEU A 135 -17.15 16.91 -16.46
CA LEU A 135 -15.80 16.37 -16.40
C LEU A 135 -15.75 15.00 -15.71
N ILE A 136 -16.54 14.80 -14.65
CA ILE A 136 -16.67 13.51 -13.97
C ILE A 136 -17.22 12.44 -14.91
N GLU A 137 -18.33 12.75 -15.60
CA GLU A 137 -19.03 11.81 -16.47
C GLU A 137 -18.20 11.47 -17.73
N GLU A 138 -17.61 12.46 -18.40
CA GLU A 138 -16.79 12.28 -19.62
C GLU A 138 -15.53 11.45 -19.36
N ASN A 139 -14.93 11.58 -18.17
CA ASN A 139 -13.70 10.89 -17.80
C ASN A 139 -13.92 9.64 -16.94
N ASN A 140 -15.18 9.26 -16.72
CA ASN A 140 -15.58 8.12 -15.90
C ASN A 140 -15.01 8.14 -14.47
N LEU A 141 -14.86 9.33 -13.86
CA LEU A 141 -14.24 9.50 -12.56
C LEU A 141 -15.09 8.93 -11.41
N GLN A 142 -16.38 8.67 -11.63
CA GLN A 142 -17.22 7.90 -10.70
C GLN A 142 -16.69 6.47 -10.44
N LYS A 143 -15.78 5.95 -11.28
CA LYS A 143 -15.07 4.70 -11.00
C LYS A 143 -14.09 4.85 -9.84
N TRP A 144 -13.46 6.01 -9.70
CA TRP A 144 -12.53 6.30 -8.60
C TRP A 144 -13.29 6.50 -7.30
N ASP A 145 -14.49 7.09 -7.37
CA ASP A 145 -15.42 7.11 -6.23
C ASP A 145 -15.75 5.69 -5.82
N LYS A 146 -16.16 4.82 -6.76
CA LYS A 146 -16.41 3.41 -6.42
C LYS A 146 -15.17 2.73 -5.84
N GLU A 147 -13.97 3.08 -6.29
CA GLU A 147 -12.70 2.55 -5.79
C GLU A 147 -12.43 3.00 -4.34
N ALA A 148 -12.64 4.28 -4.01
CA ALA A 148 -12.41 4.83 -2.67
C ALA A 148 -13.59 4.62 -1.69
N LEU A 149 -14.82 4.69 -2.22
CA LEU A 149 -16.09 4.45 -1.54
C LEU A 149 -16.45 2.96 -1.45
N LYS A 150 -15.64 2.06 -2.00
CA LYS A 150 -15.63 0.66 -1.53
C LYS A 150 -15.42 0.72 -0.01
N THR A 151 -16.52 0.82 0.72
CA THR A 151 -16.57 1.05 2.16
C THR A 151 -17.69 0.19 2.76
N ASN A 152 -17.29 -0.68 3.68
CA ASN A 152 -18.04 -1.00 4.90
C ASN A 152 -19.23 -1.98 4.84
N LYS A 153 -19.36 -2.80 3.79
CA LYS A 153 -19.82 -4.20 3.98
C LYS A 153 -18.68 -5.22 3.91
N GLU A 154 -17.51 -4.75 3.49
CA GLU A 154 -16.18 -5.32 3.65
C GLU A 154 -15.27 -4.13 4.02
N VAL A 155 -15.36 -3.65 5.26
CA VAL A 155 -14.07 -3.42 5.93
C VAL A 155 -13.64 -4.83 6.21
N THR A 156 -12.74 -5.39 5.42
CA THR A 156 -11.86 -6.36 6.02
C THR A 156 -11.18 -5.58 7.13
N MET A 157 -11.61 -5.80 8.38
CA MET A 157 -10.61 -6.07 9.41
C MET A 157 -9.58 -6.92 8.68
N THR A 158 -8.31 -6.48 8.60
CA THR A 158 -7.28 -7.32 8.00
C THR A 158 -7.56 -8.74 8.45
N THR A 159 -7.84 -9.65 7.53
CA THR A 159 -8.24 -10.99 7.95
C THR A 159 -6.96 -11.72 8.32
N ALA A 160 -7.05 -12.66 9.24
CA ALA A 160 -5.93 -13.55 9.50
C ALA A 160 -5.42 -14.17 8.18
N ASN A 161 -6.32 -14.46 7.24
CA ASN A 161 -6.00 -15.05 5.93
C ASN A 161 -5.15 -14.14 5.04
N GLU A 162 -5.35 -12.82 5.05
CA GLU A 162 -4.53 -11.91 4.23
C GLU A 162 -3.08 -11.90 4.69
N ILE A 163 -2.85 -11.85 6.01
CA ILE A 163 -1.50 -11.92 6.59
C ILE A 163 -0.89 -13.30 6.38
N VAL A 164 -1.67 -14.37 6.60
CA VAL A 164 -1.20 -15.74 6.37
C VAL A 164 -0.86 -15.96 4.91
N GLN A 165 -1.69 -15.52 3.97
CA GLN A 165 -1.42 -15.63 2.54
C GLN A 165 -0.14 -14.88 2.18
N TYR A 166 0.07 -13.68 2.71
CA TYR A 166 1.33 -12.96 2.54
C TYR A 166 2.55 -13.79 2.99
N CYS A 167 2.48 -14.43 4.15
CA CYS A 167 3.56 -15.26 4.66
C CYS A 167 3.78 -16.52 3.78
N VAL A 168 2.69 -17.20 3.43
CA VAL A 168 2.69 -18.37 2.53
C VAL A 168 3.32 -18.01 1.19
N ASP A 169 3.00 -16.84 0.66
CA ASP A 169 3.49 -16.33 -0.60
C ASP A 169 5.00 -16.08 -0.56
N LEU A 170 5.51 -15.43 0.51
CA LEU A 170 6.94 -15.27 0.74
C LEU A 170 7.66 -16.62 0.79
N ALA A 171 7.10 -17.59 1.51
CA ALA A 171 7.70 -18.91 1.65
C ALA A 171 7.71 -19.68 0.31
N ASN A 172 6.61 -19.66 -0.42
CA ASN A 172 6.50 -20.27 -1.75
C ASN A 172 7.39 -19.59 -2.79
N SER A 173 7.56 -18.27 -2.69
CA SER A 173 8.44 -17.52 -3.58
C SER A 173 9.91 -17.68 -3.22
N GLY A 174 10.21 -18.18 -2.02
CA GLY A 174 11.54 -18.27 -1.44
C GLY A 174 12.14 -16.91 -1.09
N MET A 175 11.30 -15.94 -0.74
CA MET A 175 11.67 -14.57 -0.38
C MET A 175 11.61 -14.38 1.14
N GLY A 176 12.23 -13.32 1.64
CA GLY A 176 12.02 -12.82 2.99
C GLY A 176 11.88 -11.30 2.99
N VAL A 177 11.50 -10.74 4.12
CA VAL A 177 11.52 -9.31 4.42
C VAL A 177 12.72 -8.95 5.26
N ASP A 178 13.32 -7.81 4.95
CA ASP A 178 14.35 -7.13 5.73
C ASP A 178 13.75 -5.77 6.09
N LYS A 179 13.24 -5.63 7.32
CA LYS A 179 12.43 -4.47 7.68
C LYS A 179 13.33 -3.27 7.98
N ASP A 180 14.40 -3.51 8.72
CA ASP A 180 15.26 -2.46 9.27
C ASP A 180 16.54 -2.22 8.45
N GLY A 181 16.78 -3.02 7.41
CA GLY A 181 17.96 -2.96 6.56
C GLY A 181 19.22 -3.49 7.26
N CYS A 182 19.08 -4.13 8.42
CA CYS A 182 20.17 -4.58 9.27
C CYS A 182 20.25 -6.11 9.28
N PHE A 183 21.39 -6.64 8.86
CA PHE A 183 21.68 -8.07 8.81
C PHE A 183 20.75 -8.89 7.88
N GLY A 184 20.01 -8.27 6.96
CA GLY A 184 19.23 -8.98 5.96
C GLY A 184 17.90 -9.52 6.50
N THR A 185 17.49 -10.72 6.07
CA THR A 185 16.17 -11.29 6.40
C THR A 185 16.20 -12.09 7.71
N GLN A 186 16.28 -11.40 8.85
CA GLN A 186 16.31 -12.04 10.18
C GLN A 186 14.94 -12.59 10.59
N CYS A 187 14.92 -13.42 11.64
CA CYS A 187 13.67 -14.00 12.13
C CYS A 187 12.67 -12.93 12.61
N ALA A 188 13.16 -11.85 13.24
CA ALA A 188 12.33 -10.78 13.76
C ALA A 188 11.76 -9.85 12.68
N ASP A 189 12.37 -9.79 11.49
CA ASP A 189 11.92 -8.90 10.42
C ASP A 189 10.51 -9.21 9.97
N LEU A 190 10.18 -10.49 9.81
CA LEU A 190 8.85 -10.90 9.33
C LEU A 190 7.73 -10.43 10.28
N PRO A 191 7.73 -10.77 11.58
CA PRO A 191 6.79 -10.20 12.54
C PRO A 191 6.78 -8.68 12.59
N CYS A 192 7.96 -8.04 12.66
CA CYS A 192 8.06 -6.59 12.75
C CYS A 192 7.52 -5.88 11.51
N PHE A 193 7.71 -6.46 10.31
CA PHE A 193 7.21 -5.95 9.04
C PHE A 193 5.69 -6.09 9.01
N ILE A 194 5.14 -7.26 9.36
CA ILE A 194 3.69 -7.49 9.42
C ILE A 194 3.04 -6.43 10.32
N VAL A 195 3.58 -6.23 11.53
CA VAL A 195 3.01 -5.28 12.49
C VAL A 195 3.07 -3.84 11.97
N LYS A 196 4.19 -3.46 11.33
CA LYS A 196 4.35 -2.12 10.75
C LYS A 196 3.46 -1.89 9.53
N ASN A 197 3.42 -2.84 8.61
CA ASN A 197 2.75 -2.70 7.33
C ASN A 197 1.23 -2.67 7.47
N TRP A 198 0.65 -3.52 8.33
CA TRP A 198 -0.80 -3.58 8.50
C TRP A 198 -1.34 -2.68 9.60
N PHE A 199 -0.55 -2.35 10.63
CA PHE A 199 -1.04 -1.60 11.79
C PHE A 199 -0.25 -0.32 12.09
N GLY A 200 0.79 0.00 11.31
CA GLY A 200 1.61 1.20 11.49
C GLY A 200 2.52 1.19 12.73
N ILE A 201 2.54 0.08 13.48
CA ILE A 201 3.22 -0.04 14.78
C ILE A 201 4.66 -0.53 14.59
N ASP A 202 5.60 0.09 15.29
CA ASP A 202 6.99 -0.35 15.34
C ASP A 202 7.28 -1.16 16.60
N LEU A 203 7.66 -2.41 16.37
CA LEU A 203 8.23 -3.28 17.39
C LEU A 203 9.76 -3.14 17.43
N TRP A 204 10.33 -3.34 18.61
CA TRP A 204 11.76 -3.18 18.89
C TRP A 204 12.33 -4.41 19.61
N GLY A 205 13.67 -4.54 19.57
CA GLY A 205 14.40 -5.61 20.25
C GLY A 205 14.62 -6.85 19.38
N ASN A 206 15.19 -7.90 19.99
CA ASN A 206 15.37 -9.19 19.34
C ASN A 206 14.05 -9.98 19.34
N ALA A 207 14.03 -11.15 18.69
CA ALA A 207 12.86 -12.02 18.66
C ALA A 207 12.27 -12.30 20.06
N ILE A 208 13.12 -12.54 21.07
CA ILE A 208 12.68 -12.79 22.45
C ILE A 208 12.01 -11.57 23.11
N ASP A 209 12.34 -10.36 22.66
CA ASP A 209 11.85 -9.10 23.23
C ASP A 209 10.46 -8.71 22.67
N LEU A 210 10.03 -9.32 21.56
CA LEU A 210 8.87 -8.86 20.79
C LEU A 210 7.56 -8.92 21.57
N LEU A 211 7.38 -9.84 22.52
CA LEU A 211 6.20 -9.85 23.39
C LEU A 211 6.13 -8.59 24.25
N ASN A 212 7.25 -8.19 24.85
CA ASN A 212 7.33 -6.98 25.67
C ASN A 212 7.14 -5.72 24.82
N SER A 213 7.77 -5.70 23.64
CA SER A 213 7.60 -4.60 22.68
C SER A 213 6.14 -4.46 22.24
N ALA A 214 5.46 -5.56 21.92
CA ALA A 214 4.07 -5.55 21.47
C ALA A 214 3.12 -5.07 22.58
N ALA A 215 3.29 -5.57 23.80
CA ALA A 215 2.52 -5.11 24.95
C ALA A 215 2.71 -3.60 25.21
N ALA A 216 3.94 -3.09 25.09
CA ALA A 216 4.24 -1.66 25.25
C ALA A 216 3.56 -0.78 24.18
N GLN A 217 3.28 -1.35 23.00
CA GLN A 217 2.55 -0.68 21.91
C GLN A 217 1.03 -0.93 21.97
N GLY A 218 0.52 -1.62 22.99
CA GLY A 218 -0.91 -1.88 23.20
C GLY A 218 -1.48 -3.05 22.40
N LEU A 219 -0.64 -3.90 21.82
CA LEU A 219 -1.08 -5.15 21.18
C LEU A 219 -1.38 -6.23 22.23
N GLU A 220 -2.31 -7.13 21.89
CA GLU A 220 -2.62 -8.28 22.74
C GLU A 220 -1.46 -9.29 22.73
N VAL A 221 -1.07 -9.73 23.92
CA VAL A 221 -0.01 -10.73 24.13
C VAL A 221 -0.56 -11.87 24.95
N ILE A 222 -0.35 -13.09 24.47
CA ILE A 222 -0.86 -14.31 25.08
C ILE A 222 0.32 -15.22 25.38
N TYR A 223 0.46 -15.62 26.64
CA TYR A 223 1.51 -16.52 27.07
C TYR A 223 1.08 -17.98 26.92
N ASN A 224 2.04 -18.84 26.58
CA ASN A 224 1.83 -20.27 26.42
C ASN A 224 1.36 -20.90 27.75
N ALA A 225 0.26 -21.63 27.70
CA ALA A 225 -0.33 -22.30 28.85
C ALA A 225 -1.18 -23.52 28.41
N PRO A 226 -1.39 -24.52 29.28
CA PRO A 226 -2.23 -25.67 28.93
C PRO A 226 -3.62 -25.28 28.44
N GLY A 227 -4.00 -25.71 27.24
CA GLY A 227 -5.30 -25.43 26.62
C GLY A 227 -5.43 -24.05 25.98
N VAL A 228 -4.34 -23.27 25.92
CA VAL A 228 -4.27 -21.98 25.23
C VAL A 228 -3.44 -22.18 23.99
N ASN A 229 -4.05 -22.05 22.80
CA ASN A 229 -3.40 -22.33 21.52
C ASN A 229 -3.30 -21.07 20.66
N PRO A 230 -2.22 -20.91 19.87
CA PRO A 230 -2.13 -19.88 18.86
C PRO A 230 -3.11 -20.16 17.72
N LYS A 231 -3.54 -19.07 17.08
CA LYS A 231 -4.42 -19.04 15.94
C LYS A 231 -3.67 -18.61 14.69
N ALA A 232 -4.26 -18.85 13.53
CA ALA A 232 -3.79 -18.28 12.28
C ALA A 232 -3.53 -16.76 12.42
N SER A 233 -2.43 -16.29 11.83
CA SER A 233 -1.83 -14.94 11.89
C SER A 233 -1.14 -14.53 13.20
N ASP A 234 -1.21 -15.30 14.28
CA ASP A 234 -0.47 -14.97 15.49
C ASP A 234 1.04 -14.98 15.23
N LEU A 235 1.77 -14.11 15.94
CA LEU A 235 3.22 -14.02 15.84
C LEU A 235 3.86 -14.65 17.08
N PHE A 236 4.39 -15.86 16.95
CA PHE A 236 4.92 -16.59 18.10
C PHE A 236 6.31 -16.12 18.48
N VAL A 237 6.66 -16.21 19.76
CA VAL A 237 8.00 -15.93 20.29
C VAL A 237 8.46 -17.13 21.09
N MET A 238 9.72 -17.53 20.89
CA MET A 238 10.31 -18.65 21.61
C MET A 238 11.75 -18.40 22.06
N GLU A 239 12.12 -19.09 23.13
CA GLU A 239 13.49 -19.25 23.56
C GLU A 239 14.21 -20.30 22.71
N VAL A 240 15.47 -20.05 22.41
CA VAL A 240 16.34 -21.00 21.70
C VAL A 240 17.49 -21.38 22.62
N ALA A 241 17.60 -22.67 22.94
CA ALA A 241 18.65 -23.15 23.82
C ALA A 241 20.05 -22.77 23.30
N GLY A 242 20.82 -22.06 24.13
CA GLY A 242 22.17 -21.60 23.76
C GLY A 242 22.23 -20.32 22.92
N SER A 243 21.10 -19.66 22.66
CA SER A 243 21.04 -18.38 21.96
C SER A 243 20.29 -17.32 22.79
N PRO A 244 20.85 -16.11 22.97
CA PRO A 244 20.19 -15.05 23.74
C PRO A 244 19.12 -14.30 22.94
N TYR A 245 19.01 -14.51 21.62
CA TYR A 245 18.16 -13.68 20.74
C TYR A 245 16.71 -14.17 20.65
N GLY A 246 16.46 -15.44 20.99
CA GLY A 246 15.19 -16.12 20.74
C GLY A 246 14.94 -16.38 19.25
N HIS A 247 13.71 -16.78 18.93
CA HIS A 247 13.23 -16.98 17.56
C HIS A 247 11.73 -16.68 17.46
N THR A 248 11.26 -16.37 16.26
CA THR A 248 9.88 -15.93 16.02
C THR A 248 9.44 -16.19 14.58
N GLY A 249 8.15 -16.07 14.31
CA GLY A 249 7.55 -16.20 12.99
C GLY A 249 6.03 -16.11 13.04
N ALA A 250 5.39 -16.31 11.90
CA ALA A 250 3.93 -16.21 11.76
C ALA A 250 3.28 -17.60 11.76
N VAL A 251 2.21 -17.76 12.53
CA VAL A 251 1.37 -18.96 12.58
C VAL A 251 0.41 -18.93 11.40
N ILE A 252 0.36 -20.02 10.61
CA ILE A 252 -0.40 -20.05 9.35
C ILE A 252 -1.73 -20.80 9.42
N GLU A 253 -1.99 -21.51 10.51
CA GLU A 253 -3.27 -22.15 10.81
C GLU A 253 -3.46 -22.26 12.32
N ASP A 254 -4.70 -22.46 12.76
CA ASP A 254 -5.02 -22.70 14.16
C ASP A 254 -4.30 -23.96 14.67
N SER A 255 -3.58 -23.83 15.80
CA SER A 255 -2.87 -24.95 16.39
C SER A 255 -3.81 -25.93 17.08
N ASP A 256 -3.52 -27.22 16.90
CA ASP A 256 -4.18 -28.33 17.60
C ASP A 256 -3.77 -28.45 19.09
N GLY A 257 -2.84 -27.62 19.56
CA GLY A 257 -2.27 -27.65 20.91
C GLY A 257 -1.11 -28.62 21.09
N TYR A 258 -0.67 -29.28 20.02
CA TYR A 258 0.51 -30.15 20.00
C TYR A 258 1.59 -29.61 19.07
N THR A 259 1.18 -29.08 17.91
CA THR A 259 2.07 -28.55 16.88
C THR A 259 1.65 -27.15 16.44
N ILE A 260 2.61 -26.39 15.96
CA ILE A 260 2.41 -25.07 15.36
C ILE A 260 2.99 -25.13 13.96
N LYS A 261 2.15 -24.88 12.96
CA LYS A 261 2.61 -24.67 11.58
C LYS A 261 2.82 -23.19 11.33
N THR A 262 3.96 -22.88 10.74
CA THR A 262 4.46 -21.51 10.68
C THR A 262 5.11 -21.21 9.35
N VAL A 263 5.23 -19.91 9.07
CA VAL A 263 6.22 -19.38 8.14
C VAL A 263 7.22 -18.56 8.95
N GLU A 264 8.50 -18.80 8.70
CA GLU A 264 9.59 -18.26 9.49
C GLU A 264 10.78 -17.91 8.60
N GLN A 265 11.56 -16.92 9.01
CA GLN A 265 12.80 -16.53 8.34
C GLN A 265 14.01 -17.04 9.10
N ASN A 266 15.12 -17.21 8.39
CA ASN A 266 16.41 -17.56 8.97
C ASN A 266 16.42 -18.89 9.76
N ILE A 267 15.71 -19.92 9.27
CA ILE A 267 15.66 -21.24 9.90
C ILE A 267 16.59 -22.28 9.27
N ASP A 268 17.18 -21.98 8.11
CA ASP A 268 17.97 -22.92 7.31
C ASP A 268 19.37 -23.21 7.92
N GLY A 269 19.73 -22.55 9.03
CA GLY A 269 20.95 -22.83 9.79
C GLY A 269 22.25 -22.50 9.04
N ASN A 270 22.19 -21.59 8.07
CA ASN A 270 23.34 -21.23 7.26
C ASN A 270 24.43 -20.54 8.10
N TRP A 271 25.70 -20.72 7.73
CA TRP A 271 26.84 -20.28 8.55
C TRP A 271 26.94 -18.76 8.73
N ASP A 272 26.30 -18.00 7.84
CA ASP A 272 26.20 -16.54 7.81
C ASP A 272 24.81 -16.02 8.23
N SER A 273 23.94 -16.88 8.76
CA SER A 273 22.56 -16.57 9.19
C SER A 273 22.44 -15.30 10.04
N LEU A 274 23.41 -15.02 10.92
CA LEU A 274 23.43 -13.83 11.78
C LEU A 274 23.86 -12.54 11.05
N GLN A 275 24.36 -12.66 9.82
CA GLN A 275 24.89 -11.55 9.01
C GLN A 275 24.01 -11.20 7.80
N VAL A 276 23.30 -12.19 7.25
CA VAL A 276 22.46 -12.02 6.03
C VAL A 276 21.02 -12.53 6.19
N GLY A 277 20.74 -13.28 7.25
CA GLY A 277 19.42 -13.86 7.50
C GLY A 277 19.14 -15.07 6.62
N GLY A 278 17.86 -15.31 6.36
CA GLY A 278 17.43 -16.35 5.44
C GLY A 278 15.98 -16.16 5.02
N PRO A 279 15.60 -16.63 3.83
CA PRO A 279 14.26 -16.43 3.29
C PRO A 279 13.19 -17.05 4.18
N ALA A 280 11.95 -16.64 3.97
CA ALA A 280 10.80 -17.25 4.58
C ALA A 280 10.66 -18.71 4.12
N ARG A 281 10.31 -19.58 5.07
CA ARG A 281 10.15 -21.02 4.89
C ARG A 281 8.99 -21.53 5.71
N PHE A 282 8.29 -22.52 5.16
CA PHE A 282 7.35 -23.30 5.95
C PHE A 282 8.09 -24.11 7.00
N ASN A 283 7.49 -24.20 8.18
CA ASN A 283 8.01 -25.01 9.24
C ASN A 283 6.89 -25.60 10.11
N THR A 284 7.20 -26.66 10.84
CA THR A 284 6.29 -27.26 11.80
C THR A 284 7.09 -27.68 13.02
N ARG A 285 6.69 -27.19 14.19
CA ARG A 285 7.37 -27.45 15.47
C ARG A 285 6.36 -27.77 16.56
N ASP A 286 6.83 -28.40 17.63
CA ASP A 286 6.08 -28.50 18.88
C ASP A 286 6.21 -27.19 19.69
N PHE A 287 5.63 -27.17 20.89
CA PHE A 287 5.65 -26.00 21.78
C PHE A 287 6.96 -25.86 22.59
N THR A 288 8.00 -26.66 22.32
CA THR A 288 9.27 -26.59 23.07
C THR A 288 9.89 -25.20 22.93
N GLY A 289 10.08 -24.52 24.07
CA GLY A 289 10.65 -23.17 24.12
C GLY A 289 9.69 -22.05 23.74
N VAL A 290 8.46 -22.33 23.28
CA VAL A 290 7.47 -21.30 22.95
C VAL A 290 7.02 -20.58 24.22
N VAL A 291 7.29 -19.27 24.27
CA VAL A 291 6.97 -18.40 25.41
C VAL A 291 5.53 -17.89 25.32
N GLY A 292 5.11 -17.52 24.11
CA GLY A 292 3.80 -16.92 23.86
C GLY A 292 3.71 -16.38 22.43
N TRP A 293 2.70 -15.57 22.17
CA TRP A 293 2.47 -14.96 20.86
C TRP A 293 1.76 -13.63 20.98
N ILE A 294 1.96 -12.79 19.96
CA ILE A 294 1.25 -11.55 19.75
C ILE A 294 -0.01 -11.87 18.95
N ARG A 295 -1.17 -11.44 19.46
CA ARG A 295 -2.43 -11.53 18.73
C ARG A 295 -2.73 -10.21 18.03
N LEU A 296 -2.80 -10.28 16.71
CA LEU A 296 -3.04 -9.12 15.87
C LEU A 296 -4.53 -8.72 15.92
N PRO A 297 -4.87 -7.42 15.80
CA PRO A 297 -6.25 -6.95 15.83
C PRO A 297 -6.94 -7.22 14.46
N VAL A 298 -7.11 -8.50 14.12
CA VAL A 298 -7.59 -9.01 12.83
C VAL A 298 -8.89 -9.80 12.99
N ASP A 299 -9.62 -9.99 11.90
CA ASP A 299 -10.73 -10.95 11.89
C ASP A 299 -10.19 -12.38 11.72
N HIS A 300 -10.44 -13.22 12.73
CA HIS A 300 -10.02 -14.62 12.77
C HIS A 300 -11.13 -15.59 12.34
N THR A 301 -12.15 -15.16 11.58
CA THR A 301 -13.12 -16.09 11.03
C THR A 301 -12.44 -17.17 10.18
N ASN A 302 -12.64 -18.44 10.55
CA ASN A 302 -11.97 -19.60 9.95
C ASN A 302 -12.22 -19.71 8.44
N GLN A 303 -11.20 -19.43 7.64
CA GLN A 303 -11.06 -20.02 6.31
C GLN A 303 -9.64 -20.58 6.18
N THR A 304 -9.52 -21.71 5.49
CA THR A 304 -8.23 -22.36 5.23
C THR A 304 -7.50 -21.64 4.11
N VAL A 305 -6.26 -21.23 4.36
CA VAL A 305 -5.34 -20.72 3.33
C VAL A 305 -4.65 -21.89 2.63
N ASP A 306 -4.61 -21.88 1.30
CA ASP A 306 -3.89 -22.90 0.54
C ASP A 306 -2.39 -22.62 0.57
N THR A 307 -1.62 -23.54 1.17
CA THR A 307 -0.17 -23.43 1.26
C THR A 307 0.54 -23.89 0.00
N ALA A 308 -0.17 -24.53 -0.94
CA ALA A 308 0.44 -25.01 -2.17
C ALA A 308 0.98 -23.85 -3.02
N PRO A 309 2.18 -24.00 -3.62
CA PRO A 309 2.66 -23.04 -4.60
C PRO A 309 1.64 -22.91 -5.72
N GLN A 310 1.30 -21.68 -6.09
CA GLN A 310 0.37 -21.44 -7.19
C GLN A 310 0.96 -21.91 -8.52
N THR A 311 0.16 -22.65 -9.31
CA THR A 311 0.63 -23.47 -10.44
C THR A 311 0.21 -22.97 -11.83
N SER A 312 -0.45 -21.81 -11.96
CA SER A 312 -0.86 -21.35 -13.30
C SER A 312 0.34 -20.81 -14.10
N ASP A 313 0.73 -21.48 -15.17
CA ASP A 313 1.77 -20.99 -16.09
C ASP A 313 1.25 -19.96 -17.10
N THR A 314 -0.04 -19.60 -17.02
CA THR A 314 -0.67 -18.61 -17.89
C THR A 314 -0.75 -17.24 -17.22
N ILE A 315 -0.34 -16.22 -17.96
CA ILE A 315 -0.44 -14.81 -17.61
C ILE A 315 -1.13 -14.06 -18.75
N VAL A 316 -1.91 -13.05 -18.43
CA VAL A 316 -2.35 -12.05 -19.40
C VAL A 316 -1.32 -10.94 -19.40
N GLU A 317 -0.35 -11.00 -20.32
CA GLU A 317 0.66 -9.94 -20.46
C GLU A 317 0.10 -8.75 -21.26
N THR A 318 0.44 -7.56 -20.81
CA THR A 318 0.23 -6.31 -21.54
C THR A 318 1.60 -5.73 -21.90
N PRO A 319 1.84 -5.35 -23.17
CA PRO A 319 3.09 -4.71 -23.56
C PRO A 319 3.29 -3.40 -22.81
N LYS A 320 4.41 -3.29 -22.09
CA LYS A 320 4.80 -2.08 -21.37
C LYS A 320 6.27 -2.14 -21.05
N SER A 321 6.98 -1.07 -21.39
CA SER A 321 8.39 -0.93 -21.07
C SER A 321 8.59 -0.03 -19.87
N GLY A 322 9.52 -0.39 -19.01
CA GLY A 322 9.89 0.39 -17.84
C GLY A 322 11.12 -0.19 -17.16
N THR A 323 11.49 0.40 -16.03
CA THR A 323 12.49 -0.17 -15.12
C THR A 323 11.88 -0.45 -13.77
N PHE A 324 12.30 -1.54 -13.15
CA PHE A 324 11.92 -1.90 -11.80
C PHE A 324 13.17 -1.95 -10.94
N THR A 325 13.21 -1.16 -9.86
CA THR A 325 14.27 -1.19 -8.86
C THR A 325 13.75 -1.90 -7.62
N LEU A 326 14.43 -2.97 -7.21
CA LEU A 326 14.00 -3.82 -6.12
C LEU A 326 14.22 -3.13 -4.75
N ASP A 327 13.24 -3.21 -3.84
CA ASP A 327 13.33 -2.62 -2.49
C ASP A 327 13.17 -3.65 -1.36
N VAL A 328 13.16 -4.94 -1.71
CA VAL A 328 13.22 -6.07 -0.77
C VAL A 328 14.50 -6.87 -0.97
N ALA A 329 14.87 -7.69 0.01
CA ALA A 329 16.18 -8.34 0.09
C ALA A 329 16.56 -9.14 -1.16
N GLU A 330 15.68 -10.02 -1.64
CA GLU A 330 15.94 -10.85 -2.82
C GLU A 330 14.63 -11.37 -3.45
N ILE A 331 14.56 -11.40 -4.79
CA ILE A 331 13.44 -11.99 -5.55
C ILE A 331 13.97 -12.95 -6.61
N ASN A 332 13.37 -14.14 -6.68
CA ASN A 332 13.67 -15.17 -7.68
C ASN A 332 13.19 -14.78 -9.09
N ILE A 333 14.07 -14.94 -10.07
CA ILE A 333 13.78 -14.87 -11.50
C ILE A 333 13.28 -16.23 -11.95
N ARG A 334 12.15 -16.28 -12.67
CA ARG A 334 11.48 -17.52 -13.05
C ARG A 334 11.31 -17.68 -14.55
N ARG A 335 11.18 -18.93 -15.02
CA ARG A 335 10.94 -19.24 -16.44
C ARG A 335 9.49 -19.06 -16.87
N TRP A 336 8.56 -19.16 -15.93
CA TRP A 336 7.14 -18.96 -16.12
C TRP A 336 6.58 -18.14 -14.94
N PRO A 337 5.46 -17.42 -15.12
CA PRO A 337 4.83 -16.57 -14.11
C PRO A 337 4.07 -17.39 -13.05
N SER A 338 4.79 -18.31 -12.44
CA SER A 338 4.31 -19.34 -11.51
C SER A 338 5.37 -19.56 -10.44
N LEU A 339 4.97 -19.60 -9.16
CA LEU A 339 5.92 -19.85 -8.07
C LEU A 339 6.43 -21.30 -8.04
N ALA A 340 5.76 -22.22 -8.73
CA ALA A 340 6.25 -23.57 -8.96
C ALA A 340 7.26 -23.65 -10.12
N SER A 341 7.44 -22.58 -10.90
CA SER A 341 8.33 -22.55 -12.06
C SER A 341 9.81 -22.55 -11.67
N GLU A 342 10.64 -23.05 -12.59
CA GLU A 342 12.10 -23.08 -12.49
C GLU A 342 12.65 -21.70 -12.12
N VAL A 343 13.42 -21.65 -11.03
CA VAL A 343 14.20 -20.48 -10.62
C VAL A 343 15.51 -20.47 -11.41
N VAL A 344 15.77 -19.39 -12.13
CA VAL A 344 16.93 -19.25 -13.04
C VAL A 344 17.89 -18.14 -12.64
N GLY A 345 17.66 -17.55 -11.48
CA GLY A 345 18.48 -16.52 -10.87
C GLY A 345 17.68 -15.75 -9.83
N SER A 346 18.26 -14.67 -9.33
CA SER A 346 17.61 -13.76 -8.40
C SER A 346 18.11 -12.33 -8.60
N TYR A 347 17.30 -11.36 -8.19
CA TYR A 347 17.69 -9.95 -8.01
C TYR A 347 17.72 -9.64 -6.52
N LYS A 348 18.62 -8.75 -6.10
CA LYS A 348 18.80 -8.30 -4.71
C LYS A 348 18.37 -6.85 -4.54
N GLN A 349 18.14 -6.42 -3.30
CA GLN A 349 17.75 -5.05 -3.01
C GLN A 349 18.67 -4.03 -3.73
N GLY A 350 18.05 -3.04 -4.37
CA GLY A 350 18.74 -2.02 -5.16
C GLY A 350 19.03 -2.41 -6.61
N ASP A 351 18.96 -3.70 -6.97
CA ASP A 351 19.09 -4.13 -8.35
C ASP A 351 17.96 -3.56 -9.21
N THR A 352 18.30 -3.21 -10.44
CA THR A 352 17.35 -2.67 -11.41
C THR A 352 17.24 -3.58 -12.63
N VAL A 353 16.00 -3.84 -13.06
CA VAL A 353 15.69 -4.64 -14.25
C VAL A 353 14.82 -3.84 -15.21
N SER A 354 15.22 -3.80 -16.47
CA SER A 354 14.37 -3.30 -17.55
C SER A 354 13.43 -4.41 -18.02
N PHE A 355 12.17 -4.08 -18.22
CA PHE A 355 11.15 -5.02 -18.70
C PHE A 355 10.42 -4.50 -19.93
N ASP A 356 9.76 -5.40 -20.65
CA ASP A 356 9.02 -5.08 -21.89
C ASP A 356 7.56 -5.56 -21.88
N SER A 357 7.16 -6.34 -20.86
CA SER A 357 5.77 -6.61 -20.55
C SER A 357 5.51 -6.74 -19.06
N GLU A 358 4.27 -6.51 -18.67
CA GLU A 358 3.77 -6.74 -17.31
C GLU A 358 2.45 -7.50 -17.36
N GLY A 359 2.05 -8.12 -16.26
CA GLY A 359 0.77 -8.79 -16.15
C GLY A 359 0.52 -9.30 -14.75
N TYR A 360 -0.58 -10.01 -14.57
CA TYR A 360 -0.91 -10.63 -13.30
C TYR A 360 -1.28 -12.09 -13.49
N ALA A 361 -0.85 -12.92 -12.56
CA ALA A 361 -1.13 -14.34 -12.51
C ALA A 361 -0.94 -14.81 -11.07
N ASN A 362 -1.77 -15.75 -10.62
CA ASN A 362 -1.57 -16.44 -9.35
C ASN A 362 -1.52 -15.53 -8.11
N GLY A 363 -2.23 -14.40 -8.13
CA GLY A 363 -2.16 -13.43 -7.03
C GLY A 363 -0.88 -12.59 -6.99
N TYR A 364 -0.08 -12.62 -8.05
CA TYR A 364 1.11 -11.78 -8.19
C TYR A 364 1.06 -10.88 -9.41
N TYR A 365 1.67 -9.72 -9.24
CA TYR A 365 2.00 -8.80 -10.31
C TYR A 365 3.39 -9.16 -10.84
N TRP A 366 3.48 -9.42 -12.13
CA TRP A 366 4.69 -9.87 -12.80
C TRP A 366 5.17 -8.84 -13.80
N ILE A 367 6.48 -8.69 -13.89
CA ILE A 367 7.15 -8.11 -15.06
C ILE A 367 7.91 -9.21 -15.80
N SER A 368 8.08 -9.00 -17.09
CA SER A 368 8.62 -9.99 -18.00
C SER A 368 9.60 -9.33 -18.98
N TYR A 369 10.72 -10.00 -19.22
CA TYR A 369 11.85 -9.44 -19.98
C TYR A 369 12.68 -10.55 -20.63
N VAL A 370 13.41 -10.22 -21.68
CA VAL A 370 14.38 -11.13 -22.29
C VAL A 370 15.73 -11.00 -21.58
N GLY A 371 16.16 -12.06 -20.89
CA GLY A 371 17.43 -12.08 -20.15
C GLY A 371 18.65 -12.26 -21.06
N GLY A 372 19.85 -12.21 -20.48
CA GLY A 372 21.12 -12.36 -21.22
C GLY A 372 21.29 -13.71 -21.94
N SER A 373 20.52 -14.74 -21.57
CA SER A 373 20.48 -16.03 -22.28
C SER A 373 19.63 -15.99 -23.57
N GLY A 374 18.97 -14.87 -23.87
CA GLY A 374 18.01 -14.73 -24.97
C GLY A 374 16.63 -15.36 -24.68
N MET A 375 16.43 -15.94 -23.50
CA MET A 375 15.15 -16.51 -23.07
C MET A 375 14.36 -15.49 -22.25
N ARG A 376 13.03 -15.57 -22.33
CA ARG A 376 12.11 -14.78 -21.50
C ARG A 376 12.16 -15.25 -20.05
N ASN A 377 12.11 -14.27 -19.15
CA ASN A 377 12.14 -14.40 -17.70
C ASN A 377 10.96 -13.63 -17.11
N TYR A 378 10.51 -14.07 -15.95
CA TYR A 378 9.42 -13.48 -15.19
C TYR A 378 9.89 -13.16 -13.78
N LEU A 379 9.49 -12.00 -13.28
CA LEU A 379 9.78 -11.55 -11.93
C LEU A 379 8.47 -11.13 -11.27
N ALA A 380 8.09 -11.81 -10.19
CA ALA A 380 6.98 -11.37 -9.35
C ALA A 380 7.45 -10.16 -8.54
N ILE A 381 6.78 -9.01 -8.70
CA ILE A 381 7.19 -7.73 -8.12
C ILE A 381 6.18 -7.19 -7.12
N GLY A 382 5.14 -7.95 -6.81
CA GLY A 382 4.09 -7.56 -5.87
C GLY A 382 2.93 -8.54 -5.90
N GLN A 383 1.96 -8.33 -5.02
CA GLN A 383 0.72 -9.11 -5.01
C GLN A 383 -0.41 -8.40 -5.74
N THR A 384 -1.35 -9.17 -6.25
CA THR A 384 -2.62 -8.67 -6.80
C THR A 384 -3.81 -9.36 -6.14
N ASP A 385 -4.96 -8.69 -6.13
CA ASP A 385 -6.23 -9.34 -5.83
C ASP A 385 -6.64 -10.30 -6.96
N LYS A 386 -7.76 -10.99 -6.77
CA LYS A 386 -8.34 -11.92 -7.76
C LYS A 386 -8.69 -11.26 -9.11
N ASP A 387 -8.87 -9.93 -9.11
CA ASP A 387 -9.25 -9.15 -10.28
C ASP A 387 -8.02 -8.52 -10.96
N GLY A 388 -6.81 -8.77 -10.45
CA GLY A 388 -5.54 -8.28 -10.99
C GLY A 388 -5.15 -6.89 -10.51
N ASN A 389 -5.87 -6.31 -9.54
CA ASN A 389 -5.49 -5.02 -8.97
C ASN A 389 -4.32 -5.21 -8.02
N ARG A 390 -3.31 -4.33 -8.13
CA ARG A 390 -2.10 -4.41 -7.30
C ARG A 390 -2.44 -4.14 -5.83
N ILE A 391 -2.15 -5.12 -4.97
CA ILE A 391 -2.22 -5.03 -3.51
C ILE A 391 -0.91 -4.48 -2.96
N SER A 392 0.23 -4.97 -3.46
CA SER A 392 1.55 -4.57 -2.98
C SER A 392 2.54 -4.41 -4.14
N LEU A 393 3.65 -3.73 -3.87
CA LEU A 393 4.79 -3.61 -4.77
C LEU A 393 6.07 -3.74 -3.95
N TRP A 394 6.96 -4.62 -4.36
CA TRP A 394 8.20 -4.96 -3.66
C TRP A 394 9.40 -4.14 -4.16
N GLY A 395 9.13 -2.96 -4.71
CA GLY A 395 10.12 -2.08 -5.31
C GLY A 395 9.49 -0.85 -5.94
N LYS A 396 10.24 -0.17 -6.80
CA LYS A 396 9.81 1.05 -7.50
C LYS A 396 9.76 0.80 -9.01
N LEU A 397 8.63 1.13 -9.62
CA LEU A 397 8.44 1.12 -11.07
C LEU A 397 8.66 2.53 -11.61
N ASN A 398 9.50 2.66 -12.65
CA ASN A 398 9.80 3.90 -13.33
C ASN A 398 9.57 3.81 -14.84
#